data_AF-A0A248T5X7-F1
#
_entry.id   AF-A0A248T5X7-F1
#
_cell.length_a   1.000
_cell.length_b   1.000
_cell.length_c   1.000
_cell.angle_alpha   90.00
_cell.angle_beta   90.00
_cell.angle_gamma   90.00
#
_symmetry.space_group_name_H-M   'P 1'
#
loop_
_entity.id
_entity.type
_entity.pdbx_description
1 polymer ?
#
loop_
_entity_poly.entity_id
_entity_poly.type
_entity_poly.pdbx_seq_one_letter_code
_entity_poly.pdbx_strand_id
1 'polypeptide(L)'
;PQRRYADVIIEVLPTQLIPDKGEPEVLRVRLVMREGVKHFSPVYLFDEGSTISWTPCGRKLSCSYPGIQFFYGPDTYFSNE
;
A
#
# COMPACT_ATOMS: atom_id res chain seq x y z
N PRO A 1 -17.38 -4.04 -9.49
CA PRO A 1 -17.25 -3.77 -10.94
C PRO A 1 -16.70 -2.38 -11.28
N GLN A 2 -17.20 -1.27 -10.71
CA GLN A 2 -16.74 0.08 -11.08
C GLN A 2 -15.25 0.35 -10.80
N ARG A 3 -14.66 -0.33 -9.80
CA ARG A 3 -13.23 -0.22 -9.45
C ARG A 3 -12.30 -0.43 -10.64
N ARG A 4 -12.66 -1.26 -11.62
CA ARG A 4 -11.83 -1.52 -12.81
C ARG A 4 -11.59 -0.31 -13.72
N TYR A 5 -12.34 0.78 -13.53
CA TYR A 5 -12.26 1.99 -14.34
C TYR A 5 -11.59 3.15 -13.61
N ALA A 6 -11.23 2.98 -12.33
CA ALA A 6 -10.59 4.01 -11.55
C ALA A 6 -9.09 4.07 -11.85
N ASP A 7 -8.54 5.27 -12.00
CA ASP A 7 -7.10 5.48 -12.15
C ASP A 7 -6.35 5.29 -10.81
N VAL A 8 -7.05 5.55 -9.70
CA VAL A 8 -6.55 5.38 -8.33
C VAL A 8 -7.62 4.73 -7.46
N ILE A 9 -7.22 3.72 -6.69
CA ILE A 9 -8.09 3.01 -5.74
C ILE A 9 -7.40 2.99 -4.38
N ILE A 10 -8.15 3.36 -3.35
CA ILE A 10 -7.75 3.21 -1.96
C ILE A 10 -8.52 2.03 -1.37
N GLU A 11 -7.84 0.92 -1.12
CA GLU A 11 -8.43 -0.25 -0.46
C GLU A 11 -8.10 -0.21 1.04
N VAL A 12 -9.13 -0.16 1.88
CA VAL A 12 -8.99 -0.23 3.33
C VAL A 12 -9.29 -1.65 3.79
N LEU A 13 -8.30 -2.30 4.39
CA LEU A 13 -8.33 -3.69 4.82
C LEU A 13 -7.98 -3.80 6.31
N PRO A 14 -8.37 -4.89 6.99
CA PRO A 14 -7.89 -5.18 8.33
C PRO A 14 -6.36 -5.21 8.40
N THR A 15 -5.80 -4.71 9.51
CA THR A 15 -4.35 -4.78 9.75
C THR A 15 -3.86 -6.22 9.80
N GLN A 16 -2.60 -6.42 9.42
CA GLN A 16 -1.87 -7.68 9.60
C GLN A 16 -0.80 -7.58 10.70
N LEU A 17 -0.65 -6.41 11.32
CA LEU A 17 0.37 -6.17 12.33
C LEU A 17 -0.06 -6.61 13.75
N ILE A 18 -1.36 -6.77 13.97
CA ILE A 18 -1.93 -7.16 15.26
C ILE A 18 -2.84 -8.37 15.02
N PRO A 19 -2.61 -9.52 15.67
CA PRO A 19 -3.50 -10.67 15.60
C PRO A 19 -4.79 -10.42 16.40
N ASP A 20 -5.93 -10.93 15.90
CA ASP A 20 -7.16 -11.18 16.65
C ASP A 20 -7.72 -10.01 17.50
N LYS A 21 -7.77 -8.79 16.95
CA LYS A 21 -8.54 -7.69 17.56
C LYS A 21 -9.89 -7.48 16.86
N GLY A 22 -10.88 -7.09 17.67
CA GLY A 22 -12.23 -6.73 17.24
C GLY A 22 -12.24 -5.50 16.32
N GLU A 23 -12.43 -4.30 16.87
CA GLU A 23 -12.46 -3.08 16.04
C GLU A 23 -11.06 -2.71 15.52
N PRO A 24 -10.90 -2.43 14.21
CA PRO A 24 -9.60 -2.13 13.63
C PRO A 24 -9.27 -0.64 13.80
N GLU A 25 -8.72 -0.26 14.96
CA GLU A 25 -8.09 1.07 15.13
C GLU A 25 -6.87 1.23 14.21
N VAL A 26 -6.23 0.10 13.86
CA VAL A 26 -5.12 0.02 12.92
C VAL A 26 -5.59 -0.63 11.63
N LEU A 27 -5.30 0.02 10.50
CA LEU A 27 -5.74 -0.40 9.17
C LEU A 27 -4.56 -0.74 8.27
N ARG A 28 -4.76 -1.68 7.36
CA ARG A 28 -3.87 -1.90 6.21
C ARG A 28 -4.50 -1.24 5.00
N VAL A 29 -3.86 -0.21 4.46
CA VAL A 29 -4.36 0.53 3.31
C VAL A 29 -3.48 0.26 2.09
N ARG A 30 -4.11 -0.06 0.95
CA ARG A 30 -3.43 -0.16 -0.35
C ARG A 30 -3.79 1.04 -1.22
N LEU A 31 -2.79 1.66 -1.82
CA LEU A 31 -2.95 2.64 -2.89
C LEU A 31 -2.63 1.94 -4.21
N VAL A 32 -3.66 1.58 -4.97
CA VAL A 32 -3.51 0.97 -6.30
C VAL A 32 -3.60 2.10 -7.32
N MET A 33 -2.58 2.22 -8.16
CA MET A 33 -2.46 3.28 -9.16
C MET A 33 -2.27 2.64 -10.52
N ARG A 34 -3.12 3.01 -11.46
CA ARG A 34 -3.08 2.46 -12.81
C ARG A 34 -1.89 3.05 -13.58
N GLU A 35 -1.16 2.19 -14.28
CA GLU A 35 -0.07 2.64 -15.15
C GLU A 35 -0.59 3.16 -16.52
N GLY A 36 0.25 3.93 -17.22
CA GLY A 36 -0.04 4.44 -18.56
C GLY A 36 -1.11 5.54 -18.65
N VAL A 37 -1.60 6.06 -17.53
CA VAL A 37 -2.55 7.18 -17.50
C VAL A 37 -1.83 8.49 -17.85
N LYS A 38 -2.34 9.19 -18.88
CA LYS A 38 -1.72 10.43 -19.37
C LYS A 38 -1.68 11.49 -18.27
N HIS A 39 -0.53 12.12 -18.08
CA HIS A 39 -0.29 13.14 -17.04
C HIS A 39 -0.41 12.64 -15.60
N PHE A 40 -0.30 11.33 -15.39
CA PHE A 40 -0.28 10.72 -14.08
C PHE A 40 0.95 9.84 -13.94
N SER A 41 1.75 10.10 -12.90
CA SER A 41 2.94 9.33 -12.58
C SER A 41 2.71 8.64 -11.22
N PRO A 42 2.60 7.30 -11.19
CA PRO A 42 2.42 6.56 -9.94
C PRO A 42 3.54 6.87 -8.94
N VAL A 43 3.20 6.89 -7.65
CA VAL A 43 4.23 7.01 -6.61
C VAL A 43 4.95 5.67 -6.46
N TYR A 44 6.24 5.71 -6.19
CA TYR A 44 7.05 4.54 -5.89
C TYR A 44 7.82 4.71 -4.59
N LEU A 45 8.30 3.59 -4.06
CA LEU A 45 9.17 3.57 -2.88
C LEU A 45 10.55 3.07 -3.29
N PHE A 46 11.59 3.87 -3.05
CA PHE A 46 13.00 3.62 -3.39
C PHE A 46 13.32 3.40 -4.87
N ASP A 47 12.82 2.34 -5.49
CA ASP A 47 13.15 1.93 -6.85
C ASP A 47 11.89 1.53 -7.61
N GLU A 48 11.61 2.22 -8.72
CA GLU A 48 10.38 2.07 -9.51
C GLU A 48 10.36 0.71 -10.24
N GLY A 49 9.23 0.00 -10.18
CA GLY A 49 9.05 -1.32 -10.78
C GLY A 49 9.56 -2.50 -9.93
N SER A 50 10.29 -2.23 -8.85
CA SER A 50 10.76 -3.25 -7.91
C SER A 50 9.72 -3.62 -6.85
N THR A 51 9.83 -4.81 -6.27
CA THR A 51 9.00 -5.23 -5.12
C THR A 51 9.76 -5.01 -3.82
N ILE A 52 9.20 -4.20 -2.93
CA ILE A 52 9.84 -3.75 -1.69
C ILE A 52 8.88 -3.86 -0.51
N SER A 53 9.37 -4.42 0.60
CA SER A 53 8.76 -4.23 1.92
C SER A 53 9.72 -3.46 2.82
N TRP A 54 9.21 -2.43 3.49
CA TRP A 54 10.03 -1.52 4.29
C TRP A 54 9.37 -1.17 5.62
N THR A 55 10.14 -1.33 6.69
CA THR A 55 9.77 -0.90 8.04
C THR A 55 10.65 0.30 8.42
N PRO A 56 10.09 1.52 8.52
CA PRO A 56 10.88 2.74 8.79
C PRO A 56 11.34 2.83 10.26
N CYS A 57 10.64 2.15 11.15
CA CYS A 57 10.90 2.19 12.59
C CYS A 57 12.25 1.54 12.92
N GLY A 58 13.12 2.28 13.60
CA GLY A 58 14.48 1.86 13.94
C GLY A 58 15.18 2.88 14.82
N ARG A 59 16.51 2.90 14.83
CA ARG A 59 17.29 3.76 15.74
C ARG A 59 16.99 5.26 15.61
N LYS A 60 16.75 5.74 14.38
CA LYS A 60 16.50 7.17 14.10
C LYS A 60 15.01 7.53 14.08
N LEU A 61 14.13 6.54 14.17
CA LEU A 61 12.68 6.73 14.14
C LEU A 61 12.02 5.72 15.08
N SER A 62 11.73 6.15 16.30
CA SER A 62 11.05 5.32 17.29
C SER A 62 9.56 5.23 16.99
N CYS A 63 9.00 4.02 17.07
CA CYS A 63 7.57 3.78 16.92
C CYS A 63 7.05 2.99 18.11
N SER A 64 5.85 3.32 18.58
CA SER A 64 5.10 2.46 19.50
C SER A 64 4.57 1.23 18.75
N TYR A 65 4.36 0.13 19.47
CA TYR A 65 3.67 -1.05 18.93
C TYR A 65 2.32 -0.66 18.31
N PRO A 66 1.96 -1.18 17.11
CA PRO A 66 2.65 -2.21 16.33
C PRO A 66 3.66 -1.67 15.30
N GLY A 67 3.90 -0.36 15.27
CA GLY A 67 4.76 0.29 14.30
C GLY A 67 4.07 0.51 12.95
N ILE A 68 4.88 0.65 11.91
CA ILE A 68 4.44 0.96 10.53
C ILE A 68 5.18 0.01 9.58
N GLN A 69 4.49 -0.49 8.57
CA GLN A 69 5.10 -1.29 7.51
C GLN A 69 4.58 -0.81 6.15
N PHE A 70 5.50 -0.54 5.24
CA PHE A 70 5.20 -0.21 3.84
C PHE A 70 5.42 -1.42 2.94
N PHE A 71 4.64 -1.47 1.89
CA PHE A 71 4.81 -2.37 0.76
C PHE A 71 4.67 -1.56 -0.52
N TYR A 72 5.53 -1.84 -1.49
CA TYR A 72 5.51 -1.31 -2.83
C TYR A 72 5.82 -2.45 -3.80
N GLY A 73 5.18 -2.43 -4.98
CA GLY A 73 5.50 -3.34 -6.06
C GLY A 73 4.46 -3.26 -7.17
N PRO A 74 4.84 -3.68 -8.39
CA PRO A 74 3.90 -3.83 -9.50
C PRO A 74 2.93 -4.97 -9.19
N ASP A 75 1.69 -4.83 -9.67
CA ASP A 75 0.63 -5.83 -9.53
C ASP A 75 -0.29 -5.75 -10.76
N THR A 76 -1.09 -6.79 -11.01
CA THR A 76 -2.12 -6.75 -12.05
C THR A 76 -3.49 -6.64 -11.40
N TYR A 77 -4.22 -5.55 -11.68
CA TYR A 77 -5.52 -5.27 -11.08
C TYR A 77 -6.64 -5.21 -12.14
N PHE A 78 -7.58 -6.15 -12.09
CA PHE A 78 -8.64 -6.33 -13.10
C PHE A 78 -8.11 -6.40 -14.55
N SER A 79 -6.97 -7.09 -14.75
CA SER A 79 -6.27 -7.21 -16.05
C SER A 79 -5.70 -5.88 -16.58
N ASN A 80 -5.55 -4.88 -15.73
CA ASN A 80 -4.69 -3.72 -16.00
C ASN A 80 -3.41 -3.86 -15.18
N GLU A 81 -2.30 -3.35 -15.72
CA GLU A 81 -1.08 -3.06 -14.97
C GLU A 81 -1.23 -1.71 -14.23
#